data_AF-A0A1I0TPG7-F1
#
_entry.id   AF-A0A1I0TPG7-F1
#
_cell.length_a   1.000
_cell.length_b   1.000
_cell.length_c   1.000
_cell.angle_alpha   90.00
_cell.angle_beta   90.00
_cell.angle_gamma   90.00
#
_symmetry.space_group_name_H-M   'P 1'
#
loop_
_entity.id
_entity.type
_entity.pdbx_description
1 polymer ?
#
loop_
_entity_poly.entity_id
_entity_poly.type
_entity_poly.pdbx_seq_one_letter_code
_entity_poly.pdbx_strand_id
1 'polypeptide(L)'
;MPTTAPASAVLAAARAVDDAVRSYGMAGRTPFGPVFGVAPFGPDVDGALRDSATRVELLIGRTEDDAEPFVRAVPAIARLRSLGPVGRAVARRIVAAVTRKVFVTSEIERVWSTAGGRIATYRVAWAPANAPFGATHCIELPLLFGGDWSDAPMLAGERPPDALAAAVRHTWTTFAMVGVAGLPRERIVFS
;
A
#
# COMPACT_ATOMS: atom_id res chain seq x y z
N MET A 1 -25.86 22.01 5.02
CA MET A 1 -25.30 21.86 3.65
C MET A 1 -26.46 21.68 2.68
N PRO A 2 -26.50 22.34 1.52
CA PRO A 2 -27.57 22.14 0.55
C PRO A 2 -27.56 20.69 0.08
N THR A 3 -28.67 19.97 0.24
CA THR A 3 -28.82 18.54 -0.12
C THR A 3 -28.98 18.31 -1.62
N THR A 4 -28.91 19.37 -2.43
CA THR A 4 -29.22 19.39 -3.86
C THR A 4 -28.05 19.82 -4.74
N ALA A 5 -26.83 19.89 -4.20
CA ALA A 5 -25.66 20.26 -4.99
C ALA A 5 -25.38 19.20 -6.07
N PRO A 6 -25.13 19.59 -7.34
CA PRO A 6 -24.69 18.66 -8.36
C PRO A 6 -23.36 18.00 -7.97
N ALA A 7 -23.18 16.73 -8.34
CA ALA A 7 -21.95 15.98 -8.03
C ALA A 7 -20.67 16.71 -8.52
N SER A 8 -20.75 17.41 -9.65
CA SER A 8 -19.65 18.23 -10.18
C SER A 8 -19.25 19.37 -9.23
N ALA A 9 -20.21 20.03 -8.59
CA ALA A 9 -19.94 21.08 -7.61
C ALA A 9 -19.30 20.52 -6.34
N VAL A 10 -19.74 19.34 -5.88
CA VAL A 10 -19.13 18.64 -4.73
C VAL A 10 -17.68 18.25 -5.03
N LEU A 11 -17.41 17.70 -6.21
CA LEU A 11 -16.06 17.33 -6.62
C LEU A 11 -15.15 18.54 -6.81
N ALA A 12 -15.68 19.66 -7.32
CA ALA A 12 -14.93 20.91 -7.41
C ALA A 12 -14.55 21.45 -6.01
N ALA A 13 -15.48 21.42 -5.07
CA ALA A 13 -15.22 21.80 -3.68
C ALA A 13 -14.19 20.88 -3.01
N ALA A 14 -14.27 19.56 -3.24
CA ALA A 14 -13.30 18.61 -2.71
C ALA A 14 -11.87 18.88 -3.22
N ARG A 15 -11.70 19.23 -4.51
CA ARG A 15 -10.39 19.63 -5.07
C ARG A 15 -9.87 20.91 -4.44
N ALA A 16 -10.73 21.91 -4.26
CA ALA A 16 -10.33 23.16 -3.60
C ALA A 16 -9.85 22.93 -2.16
N VAL A 17 -10.46 21.99 -1.43
CA VAL A 17 -9.98 21.58 -0.11
C VAL A 17 -8.63 20.90 -0.20
N ASP A 18 -8.45 19.94 -1.11
CA ASP A 18 -7.18 19.23 -1.31
C ASP A 18 -6.02 20.19 -1.59
N ASP A 19 -6.23 21.16 -2.48
CA ASP A 19 -5.25 22.20 -2.79
C ASP A 19 -4.94 23.08 -1.56
N ALA A 20 -5.96 23.46 -0.79
CA ALA A 20 -5.80 24.29 0.41
C ALA A 20 -5.02 23.57 1.52
N VAL A 21 -5.16 22.24 1.65
CA VAL A 21 -4.50 21.47 2.70
C VAL A 21 -3.17 20.86 2.30
N ARG A 22 -2.80 20.92 1.02
CA ARG A 22 -1.59 20.29 0.47
C ARG A 22 -0.29 20.71 1.18
N SER A 23 -0.26 21.93 1.72
CA SER A 23 0.88 22.47 2.48
C SER A 23 1.10 21.79 3.83
N TYR A 24 0.10 21.10 4.39
CA TYR A 24 0.19 20.39 5.68
C TYR A 24 0.83 18.99 5.58
N GLY A 25 1.51 18.69 4.47
CA GLY A 25 2.28 17.46 4.31
C GLY A 25 1.41 16.20 4.33
N MET A 26 1.81 15.16 5.07
CA MET A 26 1.09 13.88 5.08
C MET A 26 -0.34 14.00 5.62
N ALA A 27 -0.55 14.87 6.62
CA ALA A 27 -1.87 15.12 7.20
C ALA A 27 -2.83 15.79 6.19
N GLY A 28 -2.30 16.54 5.23
CA GLY A 28 -3.07 17.18 4.16
C GLY A 28 -3.39 16.27 2.97
N ARG A 29 -2.92 15.02 2.95
CA ARG A 29 -3.10 14.11 1.78
C ARG A 29 -4.43 13.33 1.79
N THR A 30 -5.14 13.32 2.92
CA THR A 30 -6.42 12.62 3.07
C THR A 30 -7.43 13.52 3.79
N PRO A 31 -7.77 14.70 3.22
CA PRO A 31 -8.72 15.63 3.85
C PRO A 31 -10.11 15.04 4.05
N PHE A 32 -10.44 14.01 3.28
CA PHE A 32 -11.65 13.21 3.41
C PHE A 32 -11.25 11.76 3.66
N GLY A 33 -11.53 11.26 4.86
CA GLY A 33 -11.19 9.90 5.28
C GLY A 33 -11.97 9.48 6.52
N PRO A 34 -11.75 8.25 7.02
CA PRO A 34 -12.36 7.79 8.26
C PRO A 34 -12.09 8.73 9.43
N VAL A 35 -13.15 9.04 10.21
CA VAL A 35 -13.06 9.82 11.44
C VAL A 35 -13.38 8.90 12.61
N PHE A 36 -12.42 8.70 13.50
CA PHE A 36 -12.59 7.87 14.69
C PHE A 36 -13.39 8.61 15.77
N GLY A 37 -14.16 7.85 16.55
CA GLY A 37 -15.06 8.40 17.58
C GLY A 37 -16.45 8.77 17.06
N VAL A 38 -16.73 8.56 15.77
CA VAL A 38 -18.06 8.72 15.16
C VAL A 38 -18.43 7.45 14.41
N ALA A 39 -19.66 6.97 14.59
CA ALA A 39 -20.16 5.79 13.90
C ALA A 39 -19.89 5.85 12.37
N PRO A 40 -19.44 4.76 11.75
CA PRO A 40 -19.30 3.40 12.31
C PRO A 40 -18.01 3.16 13.12
N PHE A 41 -17.11 4.15 13.25
CA PHE A 41 -15.82 3.98 13.91
C PHE A 41 -15.87 4.43 15.38
N GLY A 42 -15.69 3.47 16.29
CA GLY A 42 -15.52 3.78 17.72
C GLY A 42 -14.24 4.58 18.02
N PRO A 43 -14.11 5.15 19.22
CA PRO A 43 -12.91 5.88 19.63
C PRO A 43 -11.73 4.96 20.00
N ASP A 44 -12.00 3.71 20.41
CA ASP A 44 -10.96 2.74 20.81
C ASP A 44 -10.57 1.82 19.65
N VAL A 45 -9.70 2.33 18.78
CA VAL A 45 -9.19 1.57 17.62
C VAL A 45 -8.33 0.40 18.07
N ASP A 46 -7.45 0.61 19.06
CA ASP A 46 -6.53 -0.42 19.53
C ASP A 46 -7.28 -1.59 20.19
N GLY A 47 -8.34 -1.29 20.95
CA GLY A 47 -9.23 -2.30 21.51
C GLY A 47 -9.95 -3.10 20.44
N ALA A 48 -10.49 -2.42 19.43
CA ALA A 48 -11.14 -3.07 18.30
C ALA A 48 -10.18 -3.97 17.50
N LEU A 49 -8.94 -3.55 17.29
CA LEU A 49 -7.91 -4.37 16.62
C LEU A 49 -7.53 -5.59 17.47
N ARG A 50 -7.32 -5.41 18.79
CA ARG A 50 -7.03 -6.52 19.71
C ARG A 50 -8.16 -7.54 19.77
N ASP A 51 -9.41 -7.10 19.86
CA ASP A 51 -10.58 -7.99 19.80
C ASP A 51 -10.65 -8.74 18.47
N SER A 52 -10.44 -8.05 17.36
CA SER A 52 -10.44 -8.67 16.02
C SER A 52 -9.36 -9.73 15.87
N ALA A 53 -8.17 -9.50 16.42
CA ALA A 53 -7.06 -10.44 16.37
C ALA A 53 -7.37 -11.80 17.04
N THR A 54 -8.29 -11.83 18.02
CA THR A 54 -8.70 -13.10 18.66
C THR A 54 -9.64 -13.94 17.79
N ARG A 55 -10.25 -13.34 16.77
CA ARG A 55 -11.32 -13.96 15.95
C ARG A 55 -10.94 -14.13 14.48
N VAL A 56 -9.98 -13.36 13.99
CA VAL A 56 -9.63 -13.26 12.58
C VAL A 56 -8.13 -13.44 12.39
N GLU A 57 -7.75 -14.39 11.55
CA GLU A 57 -6.38 -14.52 11.07
C GLU A 57 -6.05 -13.45 10.04
N LEU A 58 -4.80 -13.02 9.97
CA LEU A 58 -4.40 -11.94 9.08
C LEU A 58 -3.27 -12.36 8.11
N LEU A 59 -3.47 -12.07 6.83
CA LEU A 59 -2.42 -12.01 5.82
C LEU A 59 -2.28 -10.54 5.40
N ILE A 60 -1.14 -9.92 5.71
CA ILE A 60 -0.88 -8.50 5.42
C ILE A 60 0.45 -8.34 4.70
N GLY A 61 0.59 -7.31 3.87
CA GLY A 61 1.86 -7.11 3.19
C GLY A 61 2.05 -5.72 2.65
N ARG A 62 3.20 -5.56 2.00
CA ARG A 62 3.64 -4.33 1.33
C ARG A 62 4.45 -4.68 0.09
N THR A 63 4.70 -3.70 -0.75
CA THR A 63 5.68 -3.84 -1.83
C THR A 63 7.07 -3.37 -1.38
N GLU A 64 8.13 -3.65 -2.14
CA GLU A 64 9.49 -3.24 -1.74
C GLU A 64 9.66 -1.72 -1.79
N ASP A 65 9.10 -1.08 -2.82
CA ASP A 65 9.19 0.33 -3.13
C ASP A 65 7.83 1.05 -3.01
N ASP A 66 6.96 0.60 -2.09
CA ASP A 66 5.57 1.07 -1.91
C ASP A 66 5.43 2.61 -1.87
N ALA A 67 6.43 3.31 -1.30
CA ALA A 67 6.42 4.75 -1.21
C ALA A 67 6.86 5.49 -2.50
N GLU A 68 7.42 4.81 -3.51
CA GLU A 68 8.00 5.43 -4.71
C GLU A 68 7.06 6.43 -5.41
N PRO A 69 5.76 6.15 -5.67
CA PRO A 69 4.93 7.08 -6.43
C PRO A 69 4.69 8.37 -5.63
N PHE A 70 4.53 8.25 -4.31
CA PHE A 70 4.30 9.38 -3.40
C PHE A 70 5.55 10.24 -3.16
N VAL A 71 6.72 9.58 -3.08
CA VAL A 71 8.01 10.25 -2.91
C VAL A 71 8.44 10.94 -4.20
N ARG A 72 8.23 10.30 -5.36
CA ARG A 72 8.53 10.88 -6.67
C ARG A 72 7.69 12.12 -6.98
N ALA A 73 6.46 12.20 -6.46
CA ALA A 73 5.60 13.37 -6.61
C ALA A 73 6.10 14.64 -5.88
N VAL A 74 7.12 14.51 -5.01
CA VAL A 74 7.72 15.66 -4.30
C VAL A 74 8.70 16.41 -5.22
N PRO A 75 8.51 17.72 -5.49
CA PRO A 75 9.37 18.46 -6.43
C PRO A 75 10.86 18.43 -6.09
N ALA A 76 11.21 18.47 -4.79
CA ALA A 76 12.60 18.36 -4.35
C ALA A 76 13.24 17.01 -4.71
N ILE A 77 12.46 15.92 -4.68
CA ILE A 77 12.92 14.59 -5.07
C ILE A 77 13.10 14.50 -6.58
N ALA A 78 12.20 15.11 -7.37
CA ALA A 78 12.36 15.19 -8.81
C ALA A 78 13.67 15.91 -9.20
N ARG A 79 13.96 17.06 -8.54
CA ARG A 79 15.23 17.80 -8.70
C ARG A 79 16.45 17.00 -8.24
N LEU A 80 16.33 16.24 -7.15
CA LEU A 80 17.41 15.37 -6.68
C LEU A 80 17.75 14.31 -7.75
N ARG A 81 16.74 13.68 -8.36
CA ARG A 81 16.94 12.62 -9.36
C ARG A 81 17.52 13.14 -10.69
N SER A 82 17.38 14.44 -10.99
CA SER A 82 18.01 15.04 -12.17
C SER A 82 19.53 15.20 -12.04
N LEU A 83 20.10 15.01 -10.84
CA LEU A 83 21.56 15.01 -10.60
C LEU A 83 22.26 13.70 -11.02
N GLY A 84 21.63 12.90 -11.88
CA GLY A 84 22.23 11.68 -12.41
C GLY A 84 22.20 10.47 -11.46
N PRO A 85 23.15 9.52 -11.62
CA PRO A 85 23.15 8.25 -10.87
C PRO A 85 23.18 8.41 -9.34
N VAL A 86 23.96 9.36 -8.83
CA VAL A 86 24.06 9.63 -7.38
C VAL A 86 22.73 10.11 -6.83
N GLY A 87 22.09 11.08 -7.51
CA GLY A 87 20.77 11.57 -7.13
C GLY A 87 19.72 10.47 -7.10
N ARG A 88 19.74 9.55 -8.08
CA ARG A 88 18.86 8.38 -8.10
C ARG A 88 19.13 7.42 -6.95
N ALA A 89 20.40 7.17 -6.60
CA ALA A 89 20.75 6.32 -5.47
C ALA A 89 20.26 6.91 -4.13
N VAL A 90 20.43 8.21 -3.91
CA VAL A 90 19.90 8.89 -2.72
C VAL A 90 18.38 8.82 -2.68
N ALA A 91 17.70 9.09 -3.81
CA ALA A 91 16.25 8.98 -3.89
C ALA A 91 15.74 7.57 -3.53
N ARG A 92 16.39 6.51 -4.02
CA ARG A 92 16.06 5.11 -3.64
C ARG A 92 16.19 4.87 -2.13
N ARG A 93 17.20 5.44 -1.48
CA ARG A 93 17.34 5.35 -0.01
C ARG A 93 16.20 6.06 0.73
N ILE A 94 15.79 7.23 0.24
CA ILE A 94 14.64 7.98 0.78
C ILE A 94 13.38 7.13 0.63
N VAL A 95 13.13 6.57 -0.55
CA VAL A 95 11.98 5.71 -0.82
C VAL A 95 11.96 4.55 0.15
N ALA A 96 13.04 3.78 0.24
CA ALA A 96 13.12 2.64 1.16
C ALA A 96 12.85 3.05 2.63
N ALA A 97 13.33 4.23 3.05
CA ALA A 97 13.06 4.75 4.40
C ALA A 97 11.59 5.13 4.60
N VAL A 98 10.97 5.82 3.63
CA VAL A 98 9.55 6.18 3.68
C VAL A 98 8.67 4.93 3.62
N THR A 99 8.98 3.96 2.76
CA THR A 99 8.27 2.68 2.69
C THR A 99 8.27 1.97 4.04
N ARG A 100 9.43 1.88 4.70
CA ARG A 100 9.55 1.25 6.03
C ARG A 100 8.86 2.02 7.16
N LYS A 101 8.53 3.30 6.97
CA LYS A 101 7.87 4.13 7.98
C LYS A 101 6.36 4.21 7.78
N VAL A 102 5.91 4.36 6.53
CA VAL A 102 4.50 4.63 6.19
C VAL A 102 3.74 3.34 5.85
N PHE A 103 4.40 2.39 5.19
CA PHE A 103 3.81 1.11 4.79
C PHE A 103 4.34 -0.02 5.68
N VAL A 104 4.48 0.27 6.98
CA VAL A 104 5.01 -0.67 7.96
C VAL A 104 3.89 -1.59 8.45
N THR A 105 4.18 -2.89 8.54
CA THR A 105 3.23 -3.89 9.05
C THR A 105 3.47 -4.24 10.52
N SER A 106 4.64 -3.88 11.06
CA SER A 106 5.12 -4.36 12.37
C SER A 106 4.23 -3.96 13.56
N GLU A 107 3.49 -2.87 13.44
CA GLU A 107 2.54 -2.45 14.48
C GLU A 107 1.32 -3.37 14.54
N ILE A 108 0.74 -3.68 13.37
CA ILE A 108 -0.36 -4.64 13.27
C ILE A 108 0.12 -6.04 13.62
N GLU A 109 1.32 -6.45 13.17
CA GLU A 109 1.93 -7.71 13.57
C GLU A 109 2.04 -7.84 15.08
N ARG A 110 2.57 -6.80 15.74
CA ARG A 110 2.67 -6.77 17.20
C ARG A 110 1.30 -6.89 17.86
N VAL A 111 0.30 -6.13 17.41
CA VAL A 111 -1.07 -6.19 17.96
C VAL A 111 -1.67 -7.58 17.80
N TRP A 112 -1.51 -8.20 16.62
CA TRP A 112 -2.02 -9.56 16.37
C TRP A 112 -1.34 -10.59 17.26
N SER A 113 -0.01 -10.59 17.30
CA SER A 113 0.75 -11.56 18.07
C SER A 113 0.53 -11.43 19.59
N THR A 114 0.46 -10.20 20.13
CA THR A 114 0.24 -10.02 21.59
C THR A 114 -1.18 -10.37 22.02
N ALA A 115 -2.16 -10.27 21.13
CA ALA A 115 -3.53 -10.73 21.37
C ALA A 115 -3.72 -12.25 21.16
N GLY A 116 -2.66 -12.99 20.80
CA GLY A 116 -2.73 -14.43 20.51
C GLY A 116 -3.32 -14.78 19.14
N GLY A 117 -3.45 -13.79 18.24
CA GLY A 117 -3.92 -13.98 16.88
C GLY A 117 -2.86 -14.59 15.96
N ARG A 118 -3.32 -15.27 14.90
CA ARG A 118 -2.44 -15.79 13.84
C ARG A 118 -2.26 -14.75 12.75
N ILE A 119 -1.01 -14.53 12.34
CA ILE A 119 -0.67 -13.58 11.30
C ILE A 119 0.45 -14.12 10.41
N ALA A 120 0.35 -13.86 9.11
CA ALA A 120 1.43 -13.98 8.15
C ALA A 120 1.64 -12.66 7.42
N THR A 121 2.88 -12.40 7.00
CA THR A 121 3.25 -11.26 6.18
C THR A 121 3.73 -11.66 4.80
N TYR A 122 3.51 -10.79 3.82
CA TYR A 122 4.13 -10.92 2.51
C TYR A 122 4.80 -9.62 2.05
N ARG A 123 5.78 -9.77 1.17
CA ARG A 123 6.45 -8.66 0.49
C ARG A 123 6.59 -8.94 -1.00
N VAL A 124 6.09 -8.03 -1.84
CA VAL A 124 6.30 -8.10 -3.29
C VAL A 124 7.53 -7.26 -3.65
N ALA A 125 8.60 -7.94 -4.04
CA ALA A 125 9.87 -7.37 -4.45
C ALA A 125 10.12 -7.51 -5.97
N TRP A 126 9.20 -8.13 -6.70
CA TRP A 126 9.24 -8.21 -8.15
C TRP A 126 8.94 -6.85 -8.79
N ALA A 127 9.69 -6.53 -9.85
CA ALA A 127 9.41 -5.45 -10.76
C ALA A 127 9.89 -5.82 -12.18
N PRO A 128 9.23 -5.30 -13.24
CA PRO A 128 9.78 -5.36 -14.59
C PRO A 128 11.22 -4.84 -14.67
N ALA A 129 12.01 -5.35 -15.61
CA ALA A 129 13.44 -4.98 -15.71
C ALA A 129 13.62 -3.46 -15.94
N ASN A 130 12.71 -2.86 -16.70
CA ASN A 130 12.72 -1.43 -17.00
C ASN A 130 11.70 -0.63 -16.18
N ALA A 131 11.21 -1.19 -15.07
CA ALA A 131 10.17 -0.56 -14.25
C ALA A 131 10.60 0.83 -13.77
N PRO A 132 9.89 1.91 -14.15
CA PRO A 132 10.28 3.27 -13.79
C PRO A 132 10.13 3.56 -12.29
N PHE A 133 9.46 2.67 -11.56
CA PHE A 133 9.10 2.82 -10.14
C PHE A 133 9.57 1.65 -9.25
N GLY A 134 10.31 0.66 -9.77
CA GLY A 134 10.64 -0.56 -8.99
C GLY A 134 9.38 -1.35 -8.60
N ALA A 135 9.43 -2.07 -7.48
CA ALA A 135 8.29 -2.83 -6.98
C ALA A 135 7.37 -1.90 -6.18
N THR A 136 6.73 -0.98 -6.89
CA THR A 136 5.96 0.16 -6.35
C THR A 136 4.59 -0.25 -5.80
N HIS A 137 3.91 0.71 -5.15
CA HIS A 137 2.50 0.59 -4.76
C HIS A 137 1.63 -0.01 -5.86
N CYS A 138 0.77 -0.95 -5.50
CA CYS A 138 -0.15 -1.67 -6.38
C CYS A 138 0.47 -2.59 -7.44
N ILE A 139 1.79 -2.81 -7.46
CA ILE A 139 2.44 -3.70 -8.44
C ILE A 139 1.96 -5.15 -8.35
N GLU A 140 1.40 -5.54 -7.21
CA GLU A 140 0.83 -6.86 -6.92
C GLU A 140 -0.59 -7.07 -7.46
N LEU A 141 -1.33 -6.00 -7.77
CA LEU A 141 -2.69 -6.11 -8.31
C LEU A 141 -2.75 -6.91 -9.63
N PRO A 142 -1.88 -6.68 -10.64
CA PRO A 142 -1.89 -7.50 -11.86
C PRO A 142 -1.49 -8.96 -11.60
N LEU A 143 -0.69 -9.24 -10.57
CA LEU A 143 -0.36 -10.61 -10.16
C LEU A 143 -1.59 -11.33 -9.59
N LEU A 144 -2.37 -10.62 -8.76
CA LEU A 144 -3.54 -11.17 -8.07
C LEU A 144 -4.77 -11.29 -8.98
N PHE A 145 -5.11 -10.22 -9.71
CA PHE A 145 -6.36 -10.13 -10.46
C PHE A 145 -6.24 -10.52 -11.94
N GLY A 146 -5.03 -10.53 -12.50
CA GLY A 146 -4.84 -10.72 -13.94
C GLY A 146 -5.55 -9.64 -14.76
N GLY A 147 -5.83 -9.92 -16.04
CA GLY A 147 -6.45 -8.96 -16.97
C GLY A 147 -5.45 -8.06 -17.69
N ASP A 148 -5.96 -7.00 -18.33
CA ASP A 148 -5.14 -6.05 -19.06
C ASP A 148 -4.70 -4.88 -18.16
N TRP A 149 -3.39 -4.76 -18.00
CA TRP A 149 -2.72 -3.70 -17.25
C TRP A 149 -1.66 -2.99 -18.11
N SER A 150 -1.73 -3.14 -19.43
CA SER A 150 -0.73 -2.59 -20.36
C SER A 150 -0.51 -1.07 -20.21
N ASP A 151 -1.56 -0.33 -19.85
CA ASP A 151 -1.50 1.11 -19.61
C ASP A 151 -0.99 1.50 -18.21
N ALA A 152 -0.72 0.53 -17.32
CA ALA A 152 -0.23 0.80 -15.99
C ALA A 152 1.24 1.29 -16.05
N PRO A 153 1.54 2.54 -15.65
CA PRO A 153 2.90 3.10 -15.81
C PRO A 153 3.98 2.32 -15.06
N MET A 154 3.59 1.64 -13.97
CA MET A 154 4.47 0.80 -13.16
C MET A 154 4.98 -0.45 -13.89
N LEU A 155 4.25 -0.91 -14.91
CA LEU A 155 4.59 -2.10 -15.68
C LEU A 155 5.44 -1.81 -16.91
N ALA A 156 5.49 -0.55 -17.38
CA ALA A 156 6.22 -0.16 -18.59
C ALA A 156 5.90 -1.04 -19.83
N GLY A 157 4.65 -1.48 -19.96
CA GLY A 157 4.20 -2.38 -21.03
C GLY A 157 4.58 -3.86 -20.86
N GLU A 158 5.29 -4.22 -19.78
CA GLU A 158 5.65 -5.61 -19.48
C GLU A 158 4.54 -6.32 -18.69
N ARG A 159 4.32 -7.61 -18.97
CA ARG A 159 3.37 -8.44 -18.21
C ARG A 159 4.09 -9.14 -17.05
N PRO A 160 3.42 -9.34 -15.89
CA PRO A 160 4.00 -10.13 -14.82
C PRO A 160 4.25 -11.59 -15.25
N PRO A 161 5.31 -12.26 -14.75
CA PRO A 161 5.53 -13.67 -15.02
C PRO A 161 4.38 -14.55 -14.53
N ASP A 162 3.90 -15.46 -15.38
CA ASP A 162 2.77 -16.35 -15.05
C ASP A 162 3.03 -17.18 -13.78
N ALA A 163 4.25 -17.66 -13.59
CA ALA A 163 4.65 -18.42 -12.41
C ALA A 163 4.55 -17.59 -11.13
N LEU A 164 4.94 -16.31 -11.18
CA LEU A 164 4.85 -15.40 -10.04
C LEU A 164 3.38 -15.07 -9.73
N ALA A 165 2.59 -14.80 -10.77
CA ALA A 165 1.17 -14.52 -10.63
C ALA A 165 0.42 -15.74 -10.04
N ALA A 166 0.76 -16.95 -10.48
CA ALA A 166 0.25 -18.19 -9.91
C ALA A 166 0.65 -18.38 -8.44
N ALA A 167 1.89 -18.07 -8.07
CA ALA A 167 2.35 -18.17 -6.68
C ALA A 167 1.61 -17.18 -5.75
N VAL A 168 1.37 -15.95 -6.20
CA VAL A 168 0.58 -14.94 -5.47
C VAL A 168 -0.85 -15.43 -5.28
N ARG A 169 -1.53 -15.82 -6.37
CA ARG A 169 -2.91 -16.32 -6.29
C ARG A 169 -3.03 -17.57 -5.43
N HIS A 170 -2.10 -18.51 -5.56
CA HIS A 170 -2.09 -19.70 -4.73
C HIS A 170 -1.95 -19.35 -3.24
N THR A 171 -1.03 -18.45 -2.88
CA THR A 171 -0.87 -17.99 -1.49
C THR A 171 -2.15 -17.38 -0.93
N TRP A 172 -2.77 -16.46 -1.68
CA TRP A 172 -4.00 -15.79 -1.25
C TRP A 172 -5.18 -16.77 -1.12
N THR A 173 -5.35 -17.68 -2.08
CA THR A 173 -6.41 -18.70 -2.03
C THR A 173 -6.17 -19.70 -0.89
N THR A 174 -4.92 -20.13 -0.68
CA THR A 174 -4.57 -21.03 0.42
C THR A 174 -4.84 -20.38 1.78
N PHE A 175 -4.49 -19.11 1.96
CA PHE A 175 -4.85 -18.36 3.17
C PHE A 175 -6.37 -18.27 3.35
N ALA A 176 -7.13 -17.96 2.30
CA ALA A 176 -8.58 -17.89 2.37
C ALA A 176 -9.25 -19.23 2.76
N MET A 177 -8.66 -20.35 2.35
CA MET A 177 -9.20 -21.69 2.58
C MET A 177 -8.77 -22.32 3.91
N VAL A 178 -7.54 -22.08 4.34
CA VAL A 178 -6.88 -22.82 5.43
C VAL A 178 -6.30 -21.90 6.51
N GLY A 179 -6.34 -20.58 6.31
CA GLY A 179 -5.69 -19.61 7.19
C GLY A 179 -4.17 -19.66 7.10
N VAL A 180 -3.50 -19.08 8.09
CA VAL A 180 -2.03 -19.02 8.22
C VAL A 180 -1.42 -20.41 8.25
N ALA A 181 -2.10 -21.41 8.82
CA ALA A 181 -1.61 -22.78 8.91
C ALA A 181 -1.43 -23.47 7.54
N GLY A 182 -2.13 -23.00 6.50
CA GLY A 182 -1.96 -23.51 5.14
C GLY A 182 -0.79 -22.89 4.39
N LEU A 183 -0.23 -21.78 4.90
CA LEU A 183 0.85 -21.07 4.22
C LEU A 183 2.19 -21.80 4.38
N PRO A 184 3.09 -21.71 3.38
CA PRO A 184 4.39 -22.37 3.45
C PRO A 184 5.31 -21.79 4.54
N ARG A 185 5.01 -20.59 5.02
CA ARG A 185 5.74 -19.82 6.03
C ARG A 185 4.95 -18.57 6.41
N GLU A 186 5.20 -18.05 7.60
CA GLU A 186 4.58 -16.80 8.09
C GLU A 186 5.17 -15.54 7.45
N ARG A 187 6.31 -15.62 6.73
CA ARG A 187 6.93 -14.49 6.03
C ARG A 187 7.23 -14.85 4.59
N ILE A 188 6.49 -14.26 3.66
CA ILE A 188 6.51 -14.62 2.24
C ILE A 188 7.17 -13.48 1.44
N VAL A 189 8.00 -13.83 0.46
CA VAL A 189 8.58 -12.88 -0.49
C VAL A 189 8.24 -13.36 -1.89
N PHE A 190 7.68 -12.47 -2.70
CA PHE A 190 7.41 -12.65 -4.11
C PHE A 190 8.42 -11.81 -4.90
N SER A 191 9.27 -12.43 -5.72
CA SER A 191 10.38 -11.78 -6.44
C SER A 191 10.53 -12.32 -7.84
#